data_AF-A0AAW2UDX7-F1
#
_entry.id   AF-A0AAW2UDX7-F1
#
_cell.length_a   1.000
_cell.length_b   1.000
_cell.length_c   1.000
_cell.angle_alpha   90.00
_cell.angle_beta   90.00
_cell.angle_gamma   90.00
#
_symmetry.space_group_name_H-M   'P 1'
#
loop_
_entity.id
_entity.type
_entity.pdbx_description
1 polymer ?
#
loop_
_entity_poly.entity_id
_entity_poly.type
_entity_poly.pdbx_seq_one_letter_code
_entity_poly.pdbx_strand_id
1 'polypeptide(L)'
;MICSTVLNIYHFLRRQPTFIIELYVNYDSDPTFRNVFEETGKLLCKYAFPTGGISTSIQVQAFEGLSIIFHYIADNIDKEDDSSPSGPYPVEITGYRPFWEEKPKEDDMEAWVDYLRIRKVQKRKILIAGNHFNRDEKKGLEYLKISQLISEPPNPQAYAYFFRYTPKLDKTVIGNYLGDPDAFHLQVLKEFTETFEFAGMVLDTALRTFLETFRLPGESQKIQRILEAFSDRFYDQQSSDIFVSKDAVMILCYSIIMLNTDQHNPQVKKKMTEEDFIKNNRSINGGNDLPRSTCPSFSSPLQPMRSALINLVQQ
;
A
#
# COMPACT_ATOMS: atom_id res chain seq x y z
N MET A 1 6.13 -15.93 -18.58
CA MET A 1 6.18 -14.71 -17.75
C MET A 1 7.60 -14.42 -17.25
N ILE A 2 8.27 -15.37 -16.58
CA ILE A 2 9.63 -15.20 -16.00
C ILE A 2 10.70 -14.84 -17.06
N CYS A 3 10.70 -15.48 -18.24
CA CYS A 3 11.64 -15.14 -19.32
C CYS A 3 11.52 -13.69 -19.78
N SER A 4 10.29 -13.17 -19.89
CA SER A 4 10.06 -11.78 -20.32
C SER A 4 10.52 -10.78 -19.25
N THR A 5 10.41 -11.12 -17.97
CA THR A 5 10.85 -10.24 -16.88
C THR A 5 12.37 -10.10 -16.84
N VAL A 6 13.11 -11.22 -16.88
CA VAL A 6 14.58 -11.21 -16.90
C VAL A 6 15.12 -10.52 -18.16
N LEU A 7 14.49 -10.79 -19.31
CA LEU A 7 14.87 -10.19 -20.60
C LEU A 7 14.62 -8.68 -20.63
N ASN A 8 13.47 -8.22 -20.09
CA ASN A 8 13.18 -6.79 -19.97
C ASN A 8 14.18 -6.09 -19.03
N ILE A 9 14.45 -6.67 -17.86
CA ILE A 9 15.42 -6.13 -16.89
C ILE A 9 16.80 -5.97 -17.53
N TYR A 10 17.31 -7.01 -18.19
CA TYR A 10 18.59 -6.96 -18.90
C TYR A 10 18.62 -5.84 -19.94
N HIS A 11 17.57 -5.70 -20.75
CA HIS A 11 17.50 -4.65 -21.77
C HIS A 11 17.48 -3.22 -21.18
N PHE A 12 16.82 -3.02 -20.03
CA PHE A 12 16.84 -1.73 -19.34
C PHE A 12 18.23 -1.43 -18.75
N LEU A 13 18.84 -2.40 -18.07
CA LEU A 13 20.18 -2.28 -17.50
C LEU A 13 21.23 -1.89 -18.53
N ARG A 14 21.15 -2.46 -19.74
CA ARG A 14 22.08 -2.17 -20.82
C ARG A 14 21.88 -0.78 -21.45
N ARG A 15 20.67 -0.24 -21.41
CA ARG A 15 20.31 1.00 -22.13
C ARG A 15 20.52 2.26 -21.30
N GLN A 16 20.48 2.17 -19.98
CA GLN A 16 20.47 3.32 -19.08
C GLN A 16 21.48 3.09 -17.94
N PRO A 17 22.68 3.69 -18.01
CA PRO A 17 23.72 3.49 -17.00
C PRO A 17 23.27 3.89 -15.57
N THR A 18 22.46 4.93 -15.42
CA THR A 18 21.96 5.42 -14.12
C THR A 18 20.83 4.60 -13.54
N PHE A 19 20.26 3.67 -14.31
CA PHE A 19 19.06 2.93 -13.93
C PHE A 19 19.22 2.16 -12.62
N ILE A 20 20.42 1.63 -12.34
CA ILE A 20 20.69 0.92 -11.08
C ILE A 20 20.61 1.85 -9.86
N ILE A 21 21.16 3.06 -9.96
CA ILE A 21 21.05 4.05 -8.89
C ILE A 21 19.61 4.52 -8.75
N GLU A 22 18.92 4.80 -9.86
CA GLU A 22 17.52 5.22 -9.84
C GLU A 22 16.60 4.17 -9.19
N LEU A 23 16.82 2.88 -9.47
CA LEU A 23 16.10 1.81 -8.77
C LEU A 23 16.39 1.83 -7.27
N TYR A 24 17.65 2.00 -6.87
CA TYR A 24 18.02 2.01 -5.46
C TYR A 24 17.45 3.23 -4.71
N VAL A 25 17.57 4.41 -5.30
CA VAL A 25 17.17 5.69 -4.73
C VAL A 25 15.65 5.79 -4.66
N ASN A 26 14.95 5.53 -5.76
CA ASN A 26 13.51 5.78 -5.88
C ASN A 26 12.65 4.64 -5.34
N TYR A 27 13.19 3.42 -5.20
CA TYR A 27 12.43 2.27 -4.71
C TYR A 27 13.01 1.68 -3.44
N ASP A 28 14.28 1.28 -3.43
CA ASP A 28 14.86 0.54 -2.29
C ASP A 28 15.12 1.39 -1.06
N SER A 29 15.35 2.68 -1.26
CA SER A 29 15.50 3.67 -0.18
C SER A 29 14.16 4.26 0.23
N ASP A 30 13.13 4.17 -0.62
CA ASP A 30 11.80 4.66 -0.27
C ASP A 30 11.03 3.68 0.64
N PRO A 31 10.58 4.11 1.84
CA PRO A 31 9.86 3.24 2.78
C PRO A 31 8.51 2.70 2.27
N THR A 32 7.90 3.34 1.29
CA THR A 32 6.56 3.01 0.76
C THR A 32 6.60 2.03 -0.41
N PHE A 33 7.74 1.91 -1.09
CA PHE A 33 7.93 1.01 -2.22
C PHE A 33 8.61 -0.31 -1.84
N ARG A 34 8.51 -1.32 -2.71
CA ARG A 34 9.25 -2.58 -2.55
C ARG A 34 10.73 -2.39 -2.92
N ASN A 35 11.59 -3.28 -2.45
CA ASN A 35 13.02 -3.27 -2.81
C ASN A 35 13.23 -3.83 -4.23
N VAL A 36 12.94 -3.04 -5.25
CA VAL A 36 13.05 -3.45 -6.66
C VAL A 36 14.49 -3.80 -7.03
N PHE A 37 15.49 -3.03 -6.58
CA PHE A 37 16.90 -3.31 -6.84
C PHE A 37 17.34 -4.62 -6.18
N GLU A 38 17.12 -4.80 -4.86
CA GLU A 38 17.51 -6.04 -4.17
C GLU A 38 16.78 -7.26 -4.75
N GLU A 39 15.47 -7.17 -5.03
CA GLU A 39 14.71 -8.29 -5.58
C GLU A 39 15.16 -8.63 -7.00
N THR A 40 15.52 -7.63 -7.81
CA THR A 40 16.12 -7.82 -9.13
C THR A 40 17.47 -8.53 -9.02
N GLY A 41 18.34 -8.08 -8.12
CA GLY A 41 19.63 -8.73 -7.87
C GLY A 41 19.48 -10.19 -7.44
N LYS A 42 18.58 -10.46 -6.48
CA LYS A 42 18.26 -11.84 -6.04
C LYS A 42 17.75 -12.70 -7.19
N LEU A 43 16.88 -12.15 -8.04
CA LEU A 43 16.34 -12.85 -9.20
C LEU A 43 17.46 -13.21 -10.19
N LEU A 44 18.29 -12.24 -10.55
CA LEU A 44 19.43 -12.43 -11.44
C LEU A 44 20.41 -13.46 -10.86
N CYS A 45 20.77 -13.36 -9.58
CA CYS A 45 21.60 -14.36 -8.88
C CYS A 45 20.99 -15.76 -8.96
N LYS A 46 19.69 -15.90 -8.67
CA LYS A 46 18.99 -17.19 -8.72
C LYS A 46 19.04 -17.85 -10.10
N TYR A 47 19.00 -17.05 -11.17
CA TYR A 47 18.97 -17.57 -12.55
C TYR A 47 20.33 -17.59 -13.25
N ALA A 48 21.35 -16.92 -12.72
CA ALA A 48 22.69 -16.92 -13.32
C ALA A 48 23.46 -18.24 -13.12
N PHE A 49 23.16 -19.00 -12.05
CA PHE A 49 23.86 -20.25 -11.78
C PHE A 49 23.23 -21.45 -12.50
N PRO A 50 23.99 -22.22 -13.30
CA PRO A 50 23.48 -23.43 -13.92
C PRO A 50 23.38 -24.57 -12.91
N THR A 51 22.18 -25.12 -12.69
CA THR A 51 21.94 -26.31 -11.85
C THR A 51 22.23 -27.63 -12.57
N GLY A 52 23.11 -27.61 -13.59
CA GLY A 52 23.46 -28.74 -14.45
C GLY A 52 22.81 -28.67 -15.84
N GLY A 53 23.58 -28.97 -16.89
CA GLY A 53 23.16 -28.91 -18.30
C GLY A 53 23.78 -27.75 -19.11
N ILE A 54 23.39 -27.64 -20.38
CA ILE A 54 23.79 -26.52 -21.27
C ILE A 54 23.16 -25.23 -20.76
N SER A 55 23.95 -24.14 -20.72
CA SER A 55 23.45 -22.84 -20.30
C SER A 55 22.32 -22.36 -21.21
N THR A 56 21.16 -22.13 -20.61
CA THR A 56 20.00 -21.55 -21.29
C THR A 56 20.26 -20.07 -21.61
N SER A 57 19.57 -19.53 -22.62
CA SER A 57 19.64 -18.10 -22.93
C SER A 57 19.30 -17.20 -21.72
N ILE A 58 18.42 -17.66 -20.84
CA ILE A 58 18.03 -16.97 -19.61
C ILE A 58 19.20 -16.90 -18.61
N GLN A 59 19.96 -17.99 -18.47
CA GLN A 59 21.14 -18.02 -17.59
C GLN A 59 22.21 -17.06 -18.07
N VAL A 60 22.48 -17.06 -19.39
CA VAL A 60 23.44 -16.13 -20.00
C VAL A 60 23.00 -14.69 -19.77
N GLN A 61 21.74 -14.36 -20.04
CA GLN A 61 21.20 -13.01 -19.82
C GLN A 61 21.18 -12.60 -18.34
N ALA A 62 20.89 -13.51 -17.43
CA ALA A 62 20.93 -13.24 -16.00
C ALA A 62 22.36 -12.95 -15.52
N PHE A 63 23.33 -13.73 -16.00
CA PHE A 63 24.74 -13.53 -15.72
C PHE A 63 25.25 -12.20 -16.31
N GLU A 64 24.90 -11.88 -17.55
CA GLU A 64 25.24 -10.58 -18.15
C GLU A 64 24.60 -9.42 -17.38
N GLY A 65 23.36 -9.56 -16.92
CA GLY A 65 22.70 -8.57 -16.06
C GLY A 65 23.44 -8.34 -14.74
N LEU A 66 23.89 -9.41 -14.07
CA LEU A 66 24.73 -9.29 -12.87
C LEU A 66 26.07 -8.63 -13.18
N SER A 67 26.69 -9.02 -14.30
CA SER A 67 27.94 -8.44 -14.75
C SER A 67 27.80 -6.93 -14.93
N ILE A 68 26.73 -6.45 -15.58
CA ILE A 68 26.46 -5.01 -15.73
C ILE A 68 26.36 -4.32 -14.36
N ILE A 69 25.64 -4.92 -13.40
CA ILE A 69 25.52 -4.37 -12.04
C ILE A 69 26.90 -4.27 -11.36
N PHE A 70 27.71 -5.32 -11.42
CA PHE A 70 29.03 -5.34 -10.79
C PHE A 70 30.01 -4.36 -11.44
N HIS A 71 30.05 -4.30 -12.77
CA HIS A 71 30.88 -3.32 -13.48
C HIS A 71 30.47 -1.90 -13.11
N TYR A 72 29.16 -1.61 -13.11
CA TYR A 72 28.66 -0.29 -12.71
C TYR A 72 29.07 0.09 -11.28
N ILE A 73 28.96 -0.84 -10.33
CA ILE A 73 29.38 -0.61 -8.95
C ILE A 73 30.89 -0.37 -8.90
N ALA A 74 31.70 -1.20 -9.55
CA ALA A 74 33.16 -1.07 -9.58
C ALA A 74 33.60 0.28 -10.17
N ASP A 75 33.03 0.69 -11.31
CA ASP A 75 33.31 1.96 -11.99
C ASP A 75 32.97 3.20 -11.14
N ASN A 76 32.13 3.05 -10.11
CA ASN A 76 31.72 4.13 -9.21
C ASN A 76 32.33 4.05 -7.81
N ILE A 77 33.01 2.96 -7.44
CA ILE A 77 33.73 2.84 -6.16
C ILE A 77 35.13 3.47 -6.26
N ASP A 78 35.80 3.36 -7.42
CA ASP A 78 37.22 3.72 -7.58
C ASP A 78 37.45 5.12 -8.17
N LYS A 79 36.55 6.09 -7.96
CA LYS A 79 36.79 7.47 -8.41
C LYS A 79 37.81 8.15 -7.49
N GLU A 80 39.05 8.16 -7.95
CA GLU A 80 40.27 8.71 -7.34
C GLU A 80 40.15 10.20 -6.95
N ASP A 81 39.48 10.49 -5.83
CA ASP A 81 39.75 11.63 -4.93
C ASP A 81 38.88 11.59 -3.64
N ASP A 82 38.09 10.53 -3.45
CA ASP A 82 37.15 10.46 -2.32
C ASP A 82 37.86 10.05 -1.03
N SER A 83 38.16 11.04 -0.17
CA SER A 83 38.68 10.84 1.19
C SER A 83 37.66 10.17 2.14
N SER A 84 36.48 9.80 1.63
CA SER A 84 35.42 9.13 2.38
C SER A 84 35.87 7.75 2.91
N PRO A 85 35.62 7.45 4.20
CA PRO A 85 36.06 6.20 4.79
C PRO A 85 35.34 4.99 4.15
N SER A 86 36.11 4.02 3.65
CA SER A 86 35.66 2.79 2.99
C SER A 86 35.00 1.76 3.94
N GLY A 87 34.60 2.17 5.14
CA GLY A 87 33.99 1.32 6.17
C GLY A 87 32.46 1.34 6.14
N PRO A 88 31.77 0.45 6.88
CA PRO A 88 30.34 0.57 7.09
C PRO A 88 30.04 1.94 7.69
N TYR A 89 29.21 2.75 7.04
CA TYR A 89 28.76 4.03 7.59
C TYR A 89 27.62 3.75 8.58
N PRO A 90 27.84 3.84 9.91
CA PRO A 90 26.79 3.58 10.88
C PRO A 90 25.79 4.74 10.85
N VAL A 91 24.60 4.46 10.36
CA VAL A 91 23.51 5.43 10.32
C VAL A 91 22.63 5.17 11.53
N GLU A 92 22.73 6.02 12.54
CA GLU A 92 21.86 5.98 13.71
C GLU A 92 20.69 6.96 13.54
N ILE A 93 19.49 6.46 13.80
CA ILE A 93 18.31 7.32 13.97
C ILE A 93 18.41 7.83 15.41
N THR A 94 18.71 9.11 15.57
CA THR A 94 18.92 9.76 16.89
C THR A 94 17.65 10.39 17.45
N GLY A 95 16.61 10.53 16.62
CA GLY A 95 15.28 10.99 17.04
C GLY A 95 14.19 10.66 16.02
N TYR A 96 12.93 10.84 16.43
CA TYR A 96 11.79 10.63 15.55
C TYR A 96 11.82 11.56 14.34
N ARG A 97 11.77 10.96 13.16
CA ARG A 97 11.62 11.64 11.87
C ARG A 97 10.50 10.93 11.10
N PRO A 98 9.42 11.62 10.70
CA PRO A 98 8.36 11.02 9.89
C PRO A 98 8.94 10.40 8.63
N PHE A 99 8.82 9.08 8.48
CA PHE A 99 9.45 8.35 7.36
C PHE A 99 8.71 8.57 6.03
N TRP A 100 7.52 9.17 6.08
CA TRP A 100 6.67 9.49 4.94
C TRP A 100 6.76 10.96 4.51
N GLU A 101 7.40 11.83 5.29
CA GLU A 101 7.65 13.19 4.85
C GLU A 101 8.75 13.20 3.77
N GLU A 102 8.52 13.96 2.71
CA GLU A 102 9.55 14.30 1.73
C GLU A 102 10.36 15.49 2.23
N LYS A 103 11.70 15.36 2.29
CA LYS A 103 12.65 16.48 2.41
C LYS A 103 13.96 16.11 1.71
N PRO A 104 14.68 16.97 0.98
CA PRO A 104 14.33 18.18 0.23
C PRO A 104 14.76 18.10 -1.27
N LYS A 105 14.53 19.21 -2.01
CA LYS A 105 15.41 19.70 -3.09
C LYS A 105 16.47 20.60 -2.46
N GLU A 106 17.74 20.23 -2.53
CA GLU A 106 18.88 21.06 -2.09
C GLU A 106 20.08 20.81 -3.02
N ASP A 107 20.86 21.86 -3.31
CA ASP A 107 22.12 21.81 -4.07
C ASP A 107 23.28 21.12 -3.30
N ASP A 108 22.98 20.50 -2.15
CA ASP A 108 23.94 19.81 -1.28
C ASP A 108 23.84 18.27 -1.44
N MET A 109 24.84 17.73 -2.13
CA MET A 109 24.97 16.28 -2.37
C MET A 109 25.19 15.49 -1.08
N GLU A 110 25.88 16.03 -0.08
CA GLU A 110 26.20 15.29 1.14
C GLU A 110 24.95 15.11 2.02
N ALA A 111 24.17 16.19 2.18
CA ALA A 111 22.88 16.15 2.86
C ALA A 111 21.89 15.19 2.19
N TRP A 112 21.85 15.16 0.85
CA TRP A 112 21.01 14.22 0.10
C TRP A 112 21.42 12.76 0.30
N VAL A 113 22.72 12.47 0.32
CA VAL A 113 23.24 11.12 0.58
C VAL A 113 22.90 10.67 2.01
N ASP A 114 23.05 11.53 3.01
CA ASP A 114 22.66 11.23 4.40
C ASP A 114 21.15 10.94 4.51
N TYR A 115 20.33 11.76 3.85
CA TYR A 115 18.89 11.55 3.79
C TYR A 115 18.52 10.16 3.23
N LEU A 116 19.11 9.75 2.10
CA LEU A 116 18.86 8.42 1.52
C LEU A 116 19.29 7.28 2.45
N ARG A 117 20.45 7.45 3.10
CA ARG A 117 20.97 6.48 4.08
C ARG A 117 20.00 6.31 5.25
N ILE A 118 19.45 7.40 5.77
CA ILE A 118 18.44 7.40 6.84
C ILE A 118 17.16 6.71 6.37
N ARG A 119 16.62 7.05 5.19
CA ARG A 119 15.41 6.40 4.66
C ARG A 119 15.60 4.89 4.51
N LYS A 120 16.77 4.46 4.03
CA LYS A 120 17.08 3.03 3.89
C LYS A 120 17.08 2.31 5.24
N VAL A 121 17.62 2.93 6.30
CA VAL A 121 17.54 2.38 7.66
C VAL A 121 16.11 2.36 8.17
N GLN A 122 15.36 3.46 8.02
CA GLN A 122 13.96 3.54 8.43
C GLN A 122 13.14 2.44 7.78
N LYS A 123 13.25 2.26 6.46
CA LYS A 123 12.59 1.18 5.73
C LYS A 123 12.92 -0.19 6.29
N ARG A 124 14.19 -0.50 6.56
CA ARG A 124 14.58 -1.78 7.18
C ARG A 124 13.89 -1.98 8.53
N LYS A 125 13.90 -0.97 9.40
CA LYS A 125 13.24 -1.03 10.70
C LYS A 125 11.70 -1.17 10.57
N ILE A 126 11.08 -0.49 9.62
CA ILE A 126 9.64 -0.60 9.31
C ILE A 126 9.27 -2.02 8.87
N LEU A 127 10.09 -2.66 8.03
CA LEU A 127 9.87 -4.04 7.61
C LEU A 127 10.01 -5.03 8.77
N ILE A 128 10.96 -4.78 9.69
CA ILE A 128 11.11 -5.57 10.92
C ILE A 128 9.88 -5.38 11.82
N ALA A 129 9.43 -4.15 12.04
CA ALA A 129 8.18 -3.84 12.74
C ALA A 129 7.00 -4.59 12.13
N GLY A 130 6.86 -4.59 10.80
CA GLY A 130 5.80 -5.31 10.11
C GLY A 130 5.82 -6.83 10.34
N ASN A 131 7.01 -7.43 10.37
CA ASN A 131 7.14 -8.86 10.71
C ASN A 131 6.73 -9.15 12.16
N HIS A 132 7.05 -8.26 13.10
CA HIS A 132 6.59 -8.38 14.47
C HIS A 132 5.08 -8.18 14.57
N PHE A 133 4.54 -7.13 13.95
CA PHE A 133 3.12 -6.79 13.92
C PHE A 133 2.25 -7.94 13.43
N ASN A 134 2.67 -8.62 12.36
CA ASN A 134 1.94 -9.77 11.82
C ASN A 134 1.88 -10.97 12.77
N ARG A 135 2.85 -11.09 13.70
CA ARG A 135 2.87 -12.16 14.71
C ARG A 135 2.15 -11.73 15.99
N ASP A 136 2.36 -10.47 16.38
CA ASP A 136 1.88 -9.85 17.60
C ASP A 136 1.82 -8.34 17.37
N GLU A 137 0.59 -7.82 17.25
CA GLU A 137 0.30 -6.42 16.99
C GLU A 137 1.06 -5.49 17.95
N LYS A 138 1.01 -5.79 19.27
CA LYS A 138 1.60 -4.95 20.31
C LYS A 138 3.11 -4.89 20.19
N LYS A 139 3.77 -6.02 19.93
CA LYS A 139 5.23 -6.07 19.74
C LYS A 139 5.67 -5.31 18.50
N GLY A 140 4.88 -5.36 17.42
CA GLY A 140 5.15 -4.57 16.23
C GLY A 140 5.11 -3.07 16.51
N LEU A 141 4.06 -2.62 17.19
CA LEU A 141 3.87 -1.21 17.56
C LEU A 141 4.90 -0.73 18.60
N GLU A 142 5.29 -1.60 19.54
CA GLU A 142 6.37 -1.32 20.51
C GLU A 142 7.73 -1.17 19.82
N TYR A 143 8.04 -2.05 18.86
CA TYR A 143 9.27 -1.96 18.08
C TYR A 143 9.36 -0.64 17.30
N LEU A 144 8.24 -0.13 16.76
CA LEU A 144 8.20 1.16 16.09
C LEU A 144 8.59 2.32 17.03
N LYS A 145 8.16 2.27 18.30
CA LYS A 145 8.51 3.27 19.33
C LYS A 145 10.00 3.22 19.67
N ILE A 146 10.50 2.04 20.05
CA ILE A 146 11.92 1.83 20.43
C ILE A 146 12.86 2.15 19.25
N SER A 147 12.40 1.94 18.03
CA SER A 147 13.15 2.27 16.80
C SER A 147 13.13 3.74 16.42
N GLN A 148 12.43 4.59 17.18
CA GLN A 148 12.20 6.01 16.90
C GLN A 148 11.56 6.27 15.54
N LEU A 149 10.73 5.33 15.08
CA LEU A 149 9.93 5.51 13.86
C LEU A 149 8.61 6.23 14.14
N ILE A 150 8.25 6.34 15.42
CA ILE A 150 7.05 7.03 15.89
C ILE A 150 7.42 7.87 17.12
N SER A 151 6.76 9.02 17.26
CA SER A 151 6.92 9.93 18.39
C SER A 151 6.45 9.32 19.72
N GLU A 152 6.88 9.94 20.82
CA GLU A 152 6.29 9.76 22.14
C GLU A 152 5.71 11.10 22.63
N PRO A 153 4.37 11.20 22.85
CA PRO A 153 3.35 10.16 22.68
C PRO A 153 3.14 9.74 21.21
N PRO A 154 2.55 8.55 20.96
CA PRO A 154 2.36 8.03 19.61
C PRO A 154 1.51 8.95 18.73
N ASN A 155 2.01 9.28 17.53
CA ASN A 155 1.28 10.02 16.52
C ASN A 155 0.35 9.07 15.73
N PRO A 156 -0.98 9.29 15.69
CA PRO A 156 -1.91 8.47 14.92
C PRO A 156 -1.57 8.40 13.42
N GLN A 157 -1.10 9.51 12.84
CA GLN A 157 -0.69 9.57 11.44
C GLN A 157 0.45 8.60 11.14
N ALA A 158 1.38 8.40 12.09
CA ALA A 158 2.46 7.45 11.92
C ALA A 158 1.99 6.00 11.76
N TYR A 159 0.93 5.64 12.50
CA TYR A 159 0.34 4.31 12.45
C TYR A 159 -0.42 4.14 11.13
N ALA A 160 -1.15 5.18 10.70
CA ALA A 160 -1.83 5.23 9.41
C ALA A 160 -0.87 4.98 8.24
N TYR A 161 0.24 5.71 8.15
CA TYR A 161 1.24 5.51 7.10
C TYR A 161 1.93 4.15 7.19
N PHE A 162 2.19 3.66 8.40
CA PHE A 162 2.71 2.31 8.61
C PHE A 162 1.75 1.26 8.02
N PHE A 163 0.45 1.34 8.32
CA PHE A 163 -0.54 0.42 7.78
C PHE A 163 -0.73 0.55 6.26
N ARG A 164 -0.69 1.77 5.73
CA ARG A 164 -1.00 2.05 4.32
C ARG A 164 0.10 1.59 3.37
N TYR A 165 1.35 1.80 3.77
CA TYR A 165 2.49 1.70 2.85
C TYR A 165 3.47 0.58 3.19
N THR A 166 3.41 0.00 4.39
CA THR A 166 4.29 -1.13 4.71
C THR A 166 3.81 -2.40 3.99
N PRO A 167 4.63 -2.98 3.10
CA PRO A 167 4.21 -4.15 2.34
C PRO A 167 4.09 -5.39 3.22
N LYS A 168 3.17 -6.29 2.86
CA LYS A 168 2.98 -7.60 3.49
C LYS A 168 2.48 -7.57 4.94
N LEU A 169 1.96 -6.44 5.41
CA LEU A 169 1.20 -6.44 6.66
C LEU A 169 -0.06 -7.31 6.54
N ASP A 170 -0.43 -7.98 7.62
CA ASP A 170 -1.65 -8.77 7.68
C ASP A 170 -2.87 -7.85 7.65
N LYS A 171 -3.57 -7.91 6.52
CA LYS A 171 -4.77 -7.12 6.24
C LYS A 171 -5.89 -7.34 7.25
N THR A 172 -5.95 -8.50 7.89
CA THR A 172 -6.95 -8.83 8.92
C THR A 172 -6.63 -8.11 10.22
N VAL A 173 -5.36 -8.08 10.62
CA VAL A 173 -4.90 -7.36 11.81
C VAL A 173 -5.14 -5.85 11.63
N ILE A 174 -4.80 -5.31 10.45
CA ILE A 174 -5.09 -3.90 10.12
C ILE A 174 -6.59 -3.59 10.25
N GLY A 175 -7.45 -4.39 9.61
CA GLY A 175 -8.89 -4.16 9.65
C GLY A 175 -9.47 -4.20 11.06
N ASN A 176 -9.02 -5.17 11.87
CA ASN A 176 -9.44 -5.27 13.28
C ASN A 176 -9.01 -4.06 14.11
N TYR A 177 -7.78 -3.59 13.90
CA TYR A 177 -7.24 -2.40 14.58
C TYR A 177 -8.03 -1.14 14.21
N LEU A 178 -8.23 -0.90 12.91
CA LEU A 178 -8.94 0.28 12.40
C LEU A 178 -10.42 0.32 12.79
N GLY A 179 -11.06 -0.83 13.01
CA GLY A 179 -12.48 -0.88 13.42
C GLY A 179 -12.72 -0.78 14.92
N ASP A 180 -11.66 -0.83 15.73
CA ASP A 180 -11.73 -0.85 17.18
C ASP A 180 -12.31 0.47 17.76
N PRO A 181 -13.13 0.42 18.82
CA PRO A 181 -13.77 1.62 19.39
C PRO A 181 -12.84 2.53 20.19
N ASP A 182 -11.60 2.12 20.46
CA ASP A 182 -10.64 2.94 21.20
C ASP A 182 -10.41 4.30 20.54
N ALA A 183 -10.35 5.37 21.34
CA ALA A 183 -10.27 6.73 20.85
C ALA A 183 -9.01 7.01 20.02
N PHE A 184 -7.89 6.36 20.34
CA PHE A 184 -6.66 6.48 19.56
C PHE A 184 -6.80 5.71 18.24
N HIS A 185 -7.40 4.52 18.24
CA HIS A 185 -7.67 3.75 17.02
C HIS A 185 -8.59 4.50 16.05
N LEU A 186 -9.60 5.21 16.56
CA LEU A 186 -10.46 6.08 15.75
C LEU A 186 -9.68 7.23 15.09
N GLN A 187 -8.72 7.83 15.80
CA GLN A 187 -7.83 8.84 15.22
C GLN A 187 -6.94 8.23 14.13
N VAL A 188 -6.41 7.02 14.36
CA VAL A 188 -5.62 6.30 13.34
C VAL A 188 -6.47 5.97 12.12
N LEU A 189 -7.73 5.57 12.28
CA LEU A 189 -8.66 5.34 11.17
C LEU A 189 -8.90 6.61 10.36
N LYS A 190 -9.10 7.74 11.03
CA LYS A 190 -9.25 9.04 10.36
C LYS A 190 -8.02 9.37 9.53
N GLU A 191 -6.83 9.36 10.14
CA GLU A 191 -5.56 9.63 9.45
C GLU A 191 -5.29 8.62 8.32
N PHE A 192 -5.63 7.34 8.52
CA PHE A 192 -5.52 6.31 7.50
C PHE A 192 -6.40 6.63 6.29
N THR A 193 -7.63 7.07 6.53
CA THR A 193 -8.57 7.46 5.48
C THR A 193 -8.12 8.73 4.75
N GLU A 194 -7.47 9.66 5.45
CA GLU A 194 -6.87 10.86 4.86
C GLU A 194 -5.71 10.56 3.90
N THR A 195 -5.07 9.39 3.98
CA THR A 195 -4.05 8.96 3.01
C THR A 195 -4.61 8.63 1.61
N PHE A 196 -5.94 8.62 1.45
CA PHE A 196 -6.59 8.38 0.17
C PHE A 196 -7.00 9.67 -0.51
N GLU A 197 -6.81 9.68 -1.83
CA GLU A 197 -7.26 10.74 -2.73
C GLU A 197 -8.42 10.21 -3.57
N PHE A 198 -9.63 10.67 -3.27
CA PHE A 198 -10.85 10.27 -3.95
C PHE A 198 -11.36 11.31 -4.97
N ALA A 199 -10.70 12.47 -5.09
CA ALA A 199 -11.14 13.48 -6.05
C ALA A 199 -11.21 12.92 -7.48
N GLY A 200 -12.36 13.13 -8.12
CA GLY A 200 -12.63 12.63 -9.48
C GLY A 200 -12.94 11.14 -9.58
N MET A 201 -12.96 10.39 -8.48
CA MET A 201 -13.36 8.98 -8.48
C MET A 201 -14.87 8.83 -8.33
N VAL A 202 -15.44 7.83 -8.99
CA VAL A 202 -16.81 7.37 -8.67
C VAL A 202 -16.80 6.53 -7.41
N LEU A 203 -17.91 6.56 -6.65
CA LEU A 203 -18.00 5.93 -5.33
C LEU A 203 -17.56 4.46 -5.31
N ASP A 204 -18.04 3.65 -6.27
CA ASP A 204 -17.69 2.22 -6.35
C ASP A 204 -16.17 2.02 -6.48
N THR A 205 -15.49 2.84 -7.29
CA THR A 205 -14.04 2.74 -7.47
C THR A 205 -13.30 3.20 -6.21
N ALA A 206 -13.71 4.32 -5.62
CA ALA A 206 -13.13 4.81 -4.37
C ALA A 206 -13.25 3.77 -3.23
N LEU A 207 -14.43 3.18 -3.07
CA LEU A 207 -14.70 2.16 -2.07
C LEU A 207 -13.86 0.90 -2.30
N ARG A 208 -13.72 0.45 -3.56
CA ARG A 208 -12.84 -0.67 -3.93
C ARG A 208 -11.40 -0.39 -3.55
N THR A 209 -10.88 0.77 -3.94
CA THR A 209 -9.50 1.19 -3.65
C THR A 209 -9.25 1.25 -2.16
N PHE A 210 -10.21 1.76 -1.37
CA PHE A 210 -10.12 1.83 0.08
C PHE A 210 -10.08 0.43 0.71
N LEU A 211 -11.10 -0.39 0.42
CA LEU A 211 -11.26 -1.70 1.02
C LEU A 211 -10.22 -2.73 0.54
N GLU A 212 -9.58 -2.53 -0.61
CA GLU A 212 -8.50 -3.41 -1.07
C GLU A 212 -7.30 -3.41 -0.10
N THR A 213 -7.11 -2.35 0.67
CA THR A 213 -5.92 -2.18 1.52
C THR A 213 -5.93 -3.03 2.78
N PHE A 214 -7.11 -3.44 3.28
CA PHE A 214 -7.27 -4.30 4.47
C PHE A 214 -8.39 -5.34 4.29
N ARG A 215 -8.66 -6.16 5.32
CA ARG A 215 -9.83 -7.05 5.35
C ARG A 215 -10.85 -6.44 6.29
N LEU A 216 -12.08 -6.21 5.82
CA LEU A 216 -13.14 -5.70 6.70
C LEU A 216 -13.36 -6.66 7.88
N PRO A 217 -13.54 -6.13 9.11
CA PRO A 217 -13.96 -6.92 10.26
C PRO A 217 -15.34 -7.55 10.04
N GLY A 218 -15.69 -8.58 10.81
CA GLY A 218 -16.99 -9.24 10.72
C GLY A 218 -18.08 -8.63 11.61
N GLU A 219 -17.70 -7.79 12.57
CA GLU A 219 -18.61 -7.15 13.52
C GLU A 219 -19.23 -5.89 12.92
N SER A 220 -20.57 -5.81 12.93
CA SER A 220 -21.34 -4.72 12.29
C SER A 220 -20.92 -3.33 12.75
N GLN A 221 -20.68 -3.14 14.06
CA GLN A 221 -20.24 -1.86 14.62
C GLN A 221 -18.86 -1.42 14.12
N LYS A 222 -17.94 -2.36 13.87
CA LYS A 222 -16.61 -2.05 13.34
C LYS A 222 -16.70 -1.62 11.88
N ILE A 223 -17.51 -2.34 11.10
CA ILE A 223 -17.76 -2.00 9.70
C ILE A 223 -18.38 -0.61 9.59
N GLN A 224 -19.34 -0.30 10.47
CA GLN A 224 -19.98 1.02 10.51
C GLN A 224 -18.96 2.15 10.67
N ARG A 225 -18.07 2.10 11.65
CA ARG A 225 -17.04 3.14 11.87
C ARG A 225 -16.13 3.34 10.66
N ILE A 226 -15.72 2.23 10.03
CA ILE A 226 -14.86 2.26 8.85
C ILE A 226 -15.58 2.93 7.66
N LEU A 227 -16.85 2.61 7.46
CA LEU A 227 -17.65 3.19 6.38
C LEU A 227 -18.04 4.65 6.67
N GLU A 228 -18.24 5.03 7.93
CA GLU A 228 -18.45 6.43 8.33
C GLU A 228 -17.22 7.27 7.98
N ALA A 229 -16.02 6.84 8.41
CA ALA A 229 -14.77 7.54 8.09
C ALA A 229 -14.54 7.66 6.57
N PHE A 230 -14.80 6.57 5.82
CA PHE A 230 -14.73 6.59 4.37
C PHE A 230 -15.74 7.56 3.74
N SER A 231 -16.99 7.53 4.20
CA SER A 231 -18.07 8.35 3.65
C SER A 231 -17.86 9.83 3.91
N ASP A 232 -17.37 10.18 5.12
CA ASP A 232 -16.95 11.54 5.47
C ASP A 232 -15.88 12.03 4.48
N ARG A 233 -14.79 11.28 4.32
CA ARG A 233 -13.68 11.66 3.43
C ARG A 233 -14.10 11.74 1.95
N PHE A 234 -14.87 10.77 1.46
CA PHE A 234 -15.32 10.76 0.07
C PHE A 234 -16.22 11.96 -0.23
N TYR A 235 -17.14 12.27 0.68
CA TYR A 235 -18.04 13.42 0.55
C TYR A 235 -17.27 14.74 0.56
N ASP A 236 -16.28 14.89 1.46
CA ASP A 236 -15.46 16.11 1.55
C ASP A 236 -14.62 16.38 0.28
N GLN A 237 -14.21 15.33 -0.45
CA GLN A 237 -13.43 15.44 -1.70
C GLN A 237 -14.30 15.44 -2.95
N GLN A 238 -15.61 15.38 -2.81
CA GLN A 238 -16.55 15.35 -3.92
C GLN A 238 -16.56 16.71 -4.63
N SER A 239 -16.34 16.70 -5.94
CA SER A 239 -16.35 17.91 -6.77
C SER A 239 -17.68 18.17 -7.50
N SER A 240 -18.67 17.30 -7.32
CA SER A 240 -19.97 17.35 -7.99
C SER A 240 -21.11 17.33 -6.97
N ASP A 241 -22.28 17.87 -7.27
CA ASP A 241 -23.42 17.88 -6.34
C ASP A 241 -24.27 16.58 -6.40
N ILE A 242 -23.63 15.42 -6.65
CA ILE A 242 -24.34 14.14 -6.82
C ILE A 242 -24.97 13.68 -5.50
N PHE A 243 -24.20 13.70 -4.42
CA PHE A 243 -24.68 13.34 -3.07
C PHE A 243 -25.00 14.60 -2.28
N VAL A 244 -26.19 14.66 -1.68
CA VAL A 244 -26.63 15.81 -0.87
C VAL A 244 -26.17 15.73 0.59
N SER A 245 -25.76 14.54 1.05
CA SER A 245 -25.24 14.32 2.39
C SER A 245 -24.29 13.13 2.42
N LYS A 246 -23.43 13.09 3.44
CA LYS A 246 -22.60 11.93 3.76
C LYS A 246 -23.39 10.66 4.08
N ASP A 247 -24.60 10.80 4.64
CA ASP A 247 -25.48 9.66 4.92
C ASP A 247 -25.90 8.96 3.63
N ALA A 248 -26.14 9.71 2.55
CA ALA A 248 -26.45 9.13 1.25
C ALA A 248 -25.28 8.31 0.69
N VAL A 249 -24.04 8.79 0.88
CA VAL A 249 -22.80 8.07 0.52
C VAL A 249 -22.70 6.78 1.34
N MET A 250 -22.91 6.87 2.64
CA MET A 250 -22.83 5.73 3.56
C MET A 250 -23.87 4.64 3.23
N ILE A 251 -25.13 5.04 3.02
CA ILE A 251 -26.21 4.12 2.62
C ILE A 251 -25.85 3.44 1.29
N LEU A 252 -25.37 4.21 0.30
CA LEU A 252 -25.00 3.61 -0.97
C LEU A 252 -23.80 2.66 -0.83
N CYS A 253 -22.82 2.95 0.04
CA CYS A 253 -21.73 2.02 0.35
C CYS A 253 -22.25 0.69 0.86
N TYR A 254 -23.18 0.69 1.82
CA TYR A 254 -23.83 -0.54 2.29
C TYR A 254 -24.54 -1.27 1.17
N SER A 255 -25.24 -0.56 0.30
CA SER A 255 -25.89 -1.17 -0.87
C SER A 255 -24.91 -1.82 -1.83
N ILE A 256 -23.79 -1.16 -2.16
CA ILE A 256 -22.72 -1.73 -3.00
C ILE A 256 -22.14 -2.99 -2.36
N ILE A 257 -21.94 -2.95 -1.05
CA ILE A 257 -21.45 -4.08 -0.24
C ILE A 257 -22.44 -5.26 -0.28
N MET A 258 -23.73 -5.01 -0.08
CA MET A 258 -24.78 -6.02 -0.18
C MET A 258 -24.90 -6.60 -1.58
N LEU A 259 -24.81 -5.75 -2.61
CA LEU A 259 -24.79 -6.18 -4.01
C LEU A 259 -23.64 -7.14 -4.27
N ASN A 260 -22.44 -6.85 -3.79
CA ASN A 260 -21.30 -7.74 -3.96
C ASN A 260 -21.51 -9.11 -3.30
N THR A 261 -22.14 -9.15 -2.12
CA THR A 261 -22.53 -10.41 -1.46
C THR A 261 -23.56 -11.16 -2.31
N ASP A 262 -24.58 -10.49 -2.82
CA ASP A 262 -25.59 -11.07 -3.71
C ASP A 262 -24.95 -11.69 -4.95
N GLN A 263 -24.16 -10.91 -5.72
CA GLN A 263 -23.58 -11.32 -6.99
C GLN A 263 -22.63 -12.51 -6.84
N HIS A 264 -21.86 -12.59 -5.74
CA HIS A 264 -20.77 -13.54 -5.61
C HIS A 264 -20.98 -14.68 -4.60
N ASN A 265 -22.07 -14.66 -3.82
CA ASN A 265 -22.43 -15.79 -2.96
C ASN A 265 -23.11 -16.91 -3.80
N PRO A 266 -22.54 -18.13 -3.89
CA PRO A 266 -23.14 -19.24 -4.65
C PRO A 266 -24.53 -19.67 -4.15
N GLN A 267 -24.88 -19.36 -2.90
CA GLN A 267 -26.17 -19.70 -2.32
C GLN A 267 -27.32 -18.83 -2.86
N VAL A 268 -27.02 -17.65 -3.37
CA VAL A 268 -28.02 -16.74 -3.94
C VAL A 268 -28.33 -17.19 -5.37
N LYS A 269 -29.48 -17.84 -5.56
CA LYS A 269 -29.91 -18.41 -6.84
C LYS A 269 -30.39 -17.38 -7.85
N LYS A 270 -31.14 -16.37 -7.39
CA LYS A 270 -31.61 -15.25 -8.21
C LYS A 270 -30.80 -14.03 -7.83
N LYS A 271 -29.94 -13.58 -8.73
CA LYS A 271 -29.10 -12.40 -8.52
C LYS A 271 -29.91 -11.11 -8.67
N MET A 272 -29.54 -10.10 -7.90
CA MET A 272 -30.06 -8.74 -8.05
C MET A 272 -29.68 -8.20 -9.43
N THR A 273 -30.65 -7.61 -10.13
CA THR A 273 -30.39 -6.90 -11.40
C THR A 273 -30.05 -5.43 -11.16
N GLU A 274 -29.57 -4.72 -12.19
CA GLU A 274 -29.34 -3.27 -12.12
C GLU A 274 -30.61 -2.51 -11.74
N GLU A 275 -31.74 -2.86 -12.34
CA GLU A 275 -33.03 -2.23 -12.04
C GLU A 275 -33.52 -2.55 -10.61
N ASP A 276 -33.24 -3.75 -10.10
CA ASP A 276 -33.50 -4.08 -8.69
C ASP A 276 -32.65 -3.23 -7.75
N PHE A 277 -31.36 -3.05 -8.06
CA PHE A 277 -30.45 -2.22 -7.27
C PHE A 277 -30.90 -0.75 -7.24
N ILE A 278 -31.26 -0.18 -8.40
CA ILE A 278 -31.79 1.19 -8.49
C ILE A 278 -33.07 1.31 -7.67
N LYS A 279 -33.98 0.33 -7.77
CA LYS A 279 -35.23 0.32 -7.01
C LYS A 279 -34.99 0.27 -5.50
N ASN A 280 -34.02 -0.52 -5.04
CA ASN A 280 -33.69 -0.64 -3.61
C ASN A 280 -33.05 0.63 -3.03
N ASN A 281 -32.48 1.50 -3.88
CA ASN A 281 -31.80 2.73 -3.49
C ASN A 281 -32.59 4.00 -3.88
N ARG A 282 -33.92 3.90 -4.03
CA ARG A 282 -34.76 5.08 -4.26
C ARG A 282 -34.79 5.98 -3.04
N SER A 283 -34.85 7.28 -3.28
CA SER A 283 -34.98 8.31 -2.25
C SER A 283 -33.88 8.36 -1.18
N ILE A 284 -32.74 7.67 -1.37
CA ILE A 284 -31.65 7.65 -0.38
C ILE A 284 -30.86 8.97 -0.34
N ASN A 285 -31.00 9.83 -1.35
CA ASN A 285 -30.26 11.08 -1.48
C ASN A 285 -31.08 12.27 -0.95
N GLY A 286 -31.34 12.28 0.36
CA GLY A 286 -32.18 13.30 1.00
C GLY A 286 -33.62 13.32 0.48
N GLY A 287 -34.17 12.14 0.14
CA GLY A 287 -35.50 11.99 -0.45
C GLY A 287 -35.51 11.89 -1.98
N ASN A 288 -34.41 12.22 -2.65
CA ASN A 288 -34.27 12.13 -4.12
C ASN A 288 -33.59 10.82 -4.55
N ASP A 289 -33.79 10.45 -5.82
CA ASP A 289 -33.10 9.33 -6.45
C ASP A 289 -31.68 9.73 -6.89
N LEU A 290 -30.74 8.79 -6.81
CA LEU A 290 -29.38 8.99 -7.33
C LEU A 290 -29.34 8.80 -8.86
N PRO A 291 -28.46 9.53 -9.58
CA PRO A 291 -28.23 9.30 -11.00
C PRO A 291 -27.81 7.87 -11.30
N ARG A 292 -28.24 7.31 -12.45
CA ARG A 292 -27.84 5.95 -12.89
C ARG A 292 -26.33 5.75 -12.99
N SER A 293 -25.57 6.82 -13.23
CA SER A 293 -24.10 6.80 -13.25
C SER A 293 -23.44 6.44 -11.91
N THR A 294 -24.18 6.52 -10.80
CA THR A 294 -23.72 6.08 -9.46
C THR A 294 -23.84 4.57 -9.26
N CYS A 295 -24.52 3.88 -10.18
CA CYS A 295 -24.69 2.44 -10.11
C CYS A 295 -23.32 1.73 -10.26
N PRO A 296 -22.95 0.83 -9.35
CA PRO A 296 -21.68 0.12 -9.41
C PRO A 296 -21.63 -0.84 -10.61
N SER A 297 -20.42 -1.19 -11.04
CA SER A 297 -20.25 -2.21 -12.08
C SER A 297 -20.59 -3.61 -11.53
N PHE A 298 -21.53 -4.30 -12.17
CA PHE A 298 -21.97 -5.65 -11.80
C PHE A 298 -20.94 -6.75 -12.14
N SER A 299 -19.92 -6.45 -12.94
CA SER A 299 -18.98 -7.45 -13.47
C SER A 299 -17.79 -7.75 -12.57
N SER A 300 -17.51 -6.91 -11.56
CA SER A 300 -16.26 -6.97 -10.79
C SER A 300 -16.50 -7.22 -9.29
N PRO A 301 -15.94 -8.29 -8.70
CA PRO A 301 -16.05 -8.53 -7.26
C PRO A 301 -15.18 -7.55 -6.45
N LEU A 302 -15.71 -7.06 -5.34
CA LEU A 302 -14.93 -6.45 -4.27
C LEU A 302 -14.20 -7.57 -3.49
N GLN A 303 -12.98 -7.90 -3.93
CA GLN A 303 -12.11 -8.92 -3.33
C GLN A 303 -11.36 -8.39 -2.09
N PRO A 304 -12.08 -8.03 -1.02
CA PRO A 304 -11.85 -8.71 0.27
C PRO A 304 -13.09 -9.31 0.92
N MET A 305 -14.29 -9.01 0.43
CA MET A 305 -15.46 -8.95 1.30
C MET A 305 -16.21 -10.27 1.54
N ARG A 306 -15.69 -11.41 1.06
CA ARG A 306 -16.44 -12.68 1.05
C ARG A 306 -16.78 -13.23 2.44
N SER A 307 -15.98 -12.96 3.47
CA SER A 307 -16.16 -13.55 4.81
C SER A 307 -16.80 -12.62 5.83
N ALA A 308 -16.61 -11.30 5.72
CA ALA A 308 -17.12 -10.32 6.68
C ALA A 308 -18.63 -10.05 6.54
N LEU A 309 -19.16 -10.15 5.33
CA LEU A 309 -20.49 -9.64 5.00
C LEU A 309 -21.64 -10.63 5.20
N ILE A 310 -21.34 -11.92 5.40
CA ILE A 310 -22.38 -12.92 5.71
C ILE A 310 -23.13 -12.52 6.98
N ASN A 311 -22.45 -11.88 7.94
CA ASN A 311 -23.05 -11.46 9.20
C ASN A 311 -23.90 -10.18 9.10
N LEU A 312 -23.60 -9.26 8.17
CA LEU A 312 -24.37 -8.03 7.98
C LEU A 312 -25.72 -8.24 7.30
N VAL A 313 -25.87 -9.33 6.53
CA VAL A 313 -27.11 -9.65 5.79
C VAL A 313 -28.05 -10.54 6.63
N GLN A 314 -27.59 -11.05 7.78
CA GLN A 314 -28.36 -11.95 8.66
C GLN A 314 -28.89 -11.29 9.94
N GLN A 315 -28.66 -9.99 10.13
CA GLN A 315 -29.24 -9.17 11.21
C GLN A 315 -30.23 -8.17 10.63
#